data_AF-A0A536XIB2-F1
#
_entry.id   AF-A0A536XIB2-F1
#
_cell.length_a   1.000
_cell.length_b   1.000
_cell.length_c   1.000
_cell.angle_alpha   90.00
_cell.angle_beta   90.00
_cell.angle_gamma   90.00
#
_symmetry.space_group_name_H-M   'P 1'
#
loop_
_entity.id
_entity.type
_entity.pdbx_description
1 polymer ?
#
loop_
_entity_poly.entity_id
_entity_poly.type
_entity_poly.pdbx_seq_one_letter_code
_entity_poly.pdbx_strand_id
1 'polypeptide(L)'
;MGIAGTTAAIDVDALRVGMFVHLDVGWMAHPFPLSSFKIAAVEQIATIRSLGLKQVRWSPEHSEPEAPPVSLVLSATHAAPVDPEAAARRERREALAAQRAALTLCERQFAEATRECRQITDLVRVAPTAASEKAHALSRTLVDKMLAERELCIRLLTEGAGDMASAHAMNVTVISLLMGRSFGFCETDMLDLGVGAMLHDIGKVDLPERARHRGDDFSAAEAKRYEEHVTHGVDHALKMALSPLATLVISQHHEHADGSGFPLALGSERMTPASSIVALVDRYDTLCNPPLAAQALTPHEAVSLLFAQGKNRYDPAVLSGFIKMLGVYPPGSVVQLTDDRFAIVVGANSSRPLKPRVLAHDPKVPADEALIIDLEAATNLGIRRSIKPAALSRDALAALSPRRRVAYFFEPVHDAAWAA
;
A
#
# COMPACT_ATOMS: atom_id res chain seq x y z
N MET A 1 -42.92 28.99 -27.94
CA MET A 1 -44.09 28.13 -28.12
C MET A 1 -44.43 27.51 -26.77
N GLY A 2 -45.43 28.07 -26.10
CA GLY A 2 -45.88 27.62 -24.80
C GLY A 2 -46.87 26.47 -24.93
N ILE A 3 -46.70 25.47 -24.07
CA ILE A 3 -47.78 24.55 -23.70
C ILE A 3 -48.08 24.93 -22.25
N ALA A 4 -49.19 25.61 -22.03
CA ALA A 4 -49.66 25.98 -20.70
C ALA A 4 -50.18 24.70 -20.01
N GLY A 5 -49.25 23.95 -19.40
CA GLY A 5 -49.57 22.90 -18.44
C GLY A 5 -50.06 23.53 -17.13
N THR A 6 -51.04 22.90 -16.49
CA THR A 6 -51.71 23.46 -15.31
C THR A 6 -50.85 23.17 -14.09
N THR A 7 -49.86 24.03 -13.79
CA THR A 7 -49.03 23.83 -12.60
C THR A 7 -49.79 24.25 -11.34
N ALA A 8 -50.02 23.31 -10.41
CA ALA A 8 -50.61 23.57 -9.11
C ALA A 8 -49.51 23.67 -8.04
N ALA A 9 -49.75 24.41 -6.96
CA ALA A 9 -48.87 24.39 -5.79
C ALA A 9 -49.23 23.21 -4.89
N ILE A 10 -48.23 22.46 -4.42
CA ILE A 10 -48.39 21.41 -3.43
C ILE A 10 -47.45 21.66 -2.25
N ASP A 11 -47.93 21.31 -1.06
CA ASP A 11 -47.09 21.30 0.13
C ASP A 11 -45.96 20.27 -0.01
N VAL A 12 -44.76 20.63 0.44
CA VAL A 12 -43.60 19.74 0.38
C VAL A 12 -43.80 18.46 1.21
N ASP A 13 -44.65 18.52 2.24
CA ASP A 13 -45.01 17.35 3.03
C ASP A 13 -45.93 16.37 2.27
N ALA A 14 -46.65 16.85 1.26
CA ALA A 14 -47.53 16.06 0.41
C ALA A 14 -46.84 15.51 -0.86
N LEU A 15 -45.53 15.73 -1.02
CA LEU A 15 -44.76 15.17 -2.15
C LEU A 15 -44.65 13.65 -2.05
N ARG A 16 -44.88 12.97 -3.18
CA ARG A 16 -44.73 11.51 -3.33
C ARG A 16 -43.89 11.17 -4.56
N VAL A 17 -43.30 9.97 -4.52
CA VAL A 17 -42.65 9.38 -5.70
C VAL A 17 -43.67 9.24 -6.82
N GLY A 18 -43.26 9.56 -8.04
CA GLY A 18 -44.13 9.61 -9.22
C GLY A 18 -44.66 11.01 -9.55
N MET A 19 -44.52 12.00 -8.65
CA MET A 19 -44.91 13.39 -8.94
C MET A 19 -43.89 14.12 -9.81
N PHE A 20 -44.37 14.92 -10.74
CA PHE A 20 -43.56 15.83 -11.54
C PHE A 20 -43.56 17.22 -10.91
N VAL A 21 -42.39 17.68 -10.44
CA VAL A 21 -42.23 18.94 -9.69
C VAL A 21 -41.38 19.95 -10.44
N HIS A 22 -41.61 21.23 -10.15
CA HIS A 22 -40.85 22.37 -10.64
C HIS A 22 -40.36 23.18 -9.43
N LEU A 23 -39.04 23.28 -9.28
CA LEU A 23 -38.37 24.03 -8.24
C LEU A 23 -38.15 25.47 -8.71
N ASP A 24 -38.78 26.43 -8.04
CA ASP A 24 -38.67 27.87 -8.35
C ASP A 24 -37.44 28.54 -7.69
N VAL A 25 -36.43 27.73 -7.33
CA VAL A 25 -35.15 28.19 -6.79
C VAL A 25 -34.07 28.15 -7.88
N GLY A 26 -33.07 29.02 -7.76
CA GLY A 26 -31.95 29.06 -8.72
C GLY A 26 -31.24 27.71 -8.80
N TRP A 27 -30.81 27.29 -9.99
CA TRP A 27 -30.24 25.96 -10.25
C TRP A 27 -29.02 25.59 -9.38
N MET A 28 -28.28 26.59 -8.85
CA MET A 28 -27.16 26.38 -7.91
C MET A 28 -27.62 26.07 -6.47
N ALA A 29 -28.89 26.26 -6.14
CA ALA A 29 -29.42 26.07 -4.79
C ALA A 29 -29.90 24.64 -4.52
N HIS A 30 -29.85 23.74 -5.50
CA HIS A 30 -30.24 22.34 -5.34
C HIS A 30 -29.29 21.40 -6.10
N PRO A 31 -29.08 20.16 -5.64
CA PRO A 31 -28.16 19.21 -6.29
C PRO A 31 -28.76 18.50 -7.52
N PHE A 32 -29.98 18.86 -7.95
CA PHE A 32 -30.64 18.22 -9.10
C PHE A 32 -30.13 18.77 -10.44
N PRO A 33 -29.97 17.90 -11.46
CA PRO A 33 -29.48 18.31 -12.79
C PRO A 33 -30.45 19.20 -13.58
N LEU A 34 -31.74 19.22 -13.20
CA LEU A 34 -32.78 20.04 -13.80
C LEU A 34 -33.67 20.61 -12.70
N SER A 35 -34.19 21.83 -12.90
CA SER A 35 -35.14 22.47 -11.97
C SER A 35 -36.58 21.95 -12.12
N SER A 36 -36.85 21.11 -13.12
CA SER A 36 -38.11 20.38 -13.24
C SER A 36 -37.86 18.92 -13.60
N PHE A 37 -38.43 18.01 -12.82
CA PHE A 37 -38.22 16.58 -12.97
C PHE A 37 -39.30 15.77 -12.25
N LYS A 38 -39.39 14.50 -12.61
CA LYS A 38 -40.23 13.51 -11.92
C LYS A 38 -39.46 12.92 -10.74
N ILE A 39 -40.08 12.92 -9.55
CA ILE A 39 -39.54 12.30 -8.36
C ILE A 39 -39.55 10.78 -8.57
N ALA A 40 -38.38 10.16 -8.65
CA ALA A 40 -38.20 8.73 -8.87
C ALA A 40 -37.87 7.98 -7.57
N ALA A 41 -37.34 8.67 -6.55
CA ALA A 41 -36.91 8.05 -5.30
C ALA A 41 -37.21 8.93 -4.07
N VAL A 42 -37.33 8.30 -2.90
CA VAL A 42 -37.72 8.97 -1.64
C VAL A 42 -36.63 9.93 -1.16
N GLU A 43 -35.37 9.64 -1.47
CA GLU A 43 -34.20 10.46 -1.16
C GLU A 43 -34.28 11.84 -1.85
N GLN A 44 -34.91 11.90 -3.02
CA GLN A 44 -35.15 13.17 -3.72
C GLN A 44 -36.18 14.04 -2.98
N ILE A 45 -37.19 13.44 -2.35
CA ILE A 45 -38.16 14.16 -1.50
C ILE A 45 -37.46 14.71 -0.26
N ALA A 46 -36.60 13.91 0.38
CA ALA A 46 -35.80 14.37 1.53
C ALA A 46 -34.89 15.55 1.14
N THR A 47 -34.30 15.49 -0.05
CA THR A 47 -33.47 16.57 -0.60
C THR A 47 -34.30 17.83 -0.89
N ILE A 48 -35.53 17.71 -1.42
CA ILE A 48 -36.42 18.87 -1.64
C ILE A 48 -36.84 19.49 -0.30
N ARG A 49 -37.10 18.66 0.73
CA ARG A 49 -37.42 19.12 2.09
C ARG A 49 -36.28 19.90 2.74
N SER A 50 -35.03 19.47 2.52
CA SER A 50 -33.86 20.17 3.08
C SER A 50 -33.59 21.53 2.44
N LEU A 51 -34.21 21.86 1.30
CA LEU A 51 -34.15 23.18 0.67
C LEU A 51 -34.95 24.26 1.43
N GLY A 52 -35.72 23.89 2.47
CA GLY A 52 -36.47 24.83 3.29
C GLY A 52 -37.71 25.45 2.60
N LEU A 53 -38.17 24.84 1.51
CA LEU A 53 -39.36 25.26 0.79
C LEU A 53 -40.62 24.76 1.50
N LYS A 54 -41.64 25.63 1.63
CA LYS A 54 -42.95 25.23 2.18
C LYS A 54 -43.87 24.63 1.11
N GLN A 55 -43.75 25.11 -0.12
CA GLN A 55 -44.54 24.65 -1.26
C GLN A 55 -43.69 24.59 -2.50
N VAL A 56 -44.02 23.66 -3.39
CA VAL A 56 -43.37 23.45 -4.68
C VAL A 56 -44.46 23.34 -5.75
N ARG A 57 -44.18 23.80 -6.97
CA ARG A 57 -45.13 23.64 -8.08
C ARG A 57 -45.04 22.22 -8.62
N TRP A 58 -46.17 21.64 -9.01
CA TRP A 58 -46.22 20.32 -9.61
C TRP A 58 -47.19 20.29 -10.80
N SER A 59 -46.99 19.34 -11.70
CA SER A 59 -47.83 19.11 -12.88
C SER A 59 -48.61 17.80 -12.73
N PRO A 60 -49.91 17.85 -12.38
CA PRO A 60 -50.75 16.67 -12.23
C PRO A 60 -50.77 15.79 -13.50
N GLU A 61 -50.81 16.41 -14.67
CA GLU A 61 -50.85 15.74 -15.98
C GLU A 61 -49.58 14.95 -16.33
N HIS A 62 -48.44 15.30 -15.71
CA HIS A 62 -47.15 14.64 -15.90
C HIS A 62 -46.77 13.75 -14.72
N SER A 63 -47.64 13.66 -13.72
CA SER A 63 -47.47 12.86 -12.52
C SER A 63 -48.22 11.56 -12.63
N GLU A 64 -47.73 10.53 -11.94
CA GLU A 64 -48.44 9.24 -11.88
C GLU A 64 -49.76 9.39 -11.11
N PRO A 65 -50.87 8.82 -11.61
CA PRO A 65 -52.17 8.92 -10.94
C PRO A 65 -52.07 8.35 -9.52
N GLU A 66 -52.82 8.96 -8.60
CA GLU A 66 -52.93 8.47 -7.23
C GLU A 66 -53.66 7.13 -7.28
N ALA A 67 -52.98 6.06 -6.86
CA ALA A 67 -53.62 4.76 -6.79
C ALA A 67 -54.75 4.82 -5.75
N PRO A 68 -55.96 4.30 -6.05
CA PRO A 68 -57.03 4.23 -5.06
C PRO A 68 -56.55 3.45 -3.84
N PRO A 69 -57.13 3.67 -2.64
CA PRO A 69 -56.72 2.98 -1.43
C PRO A 69 -56.98 1.48 -1.64
N VAL A 70 -55.93 0.76 -2.01
CA VAL A 70 -55.94 -0.68 -2.08
C VAL A 70 -56.06 -1.13 -0.65
N SER A 71 -57.25 -1.62 -0.29
CA SER A 71 -57.49 -2.33 0.96
C SER A 71 -56.33 -3.30 1.16
N LEU A 72 -55.58 -3.12 2.25
CA LEU A 72 -54.42 -3.92 2.63
C LEU A 72 -54.85 -5.35 2.86
N VAL A 73 -55.02 -6.11 1.78
CA VAL A 73 -54.58 -7.49 1.81
C VAL A 73 -53.06 -7.36 1.83
N LEU A 74 -52.46 -7.58 3.00
CA LEU A 74 -51.03 -7.75 3.15
C LEU A 74 -50.59 -8.94 2.28
N SER A 75 -50.45 -8.71 0.97
CA SER A 75 -49.49 -9.45 0.20
C SER A 75 -48.16 -8.80 0.54
N ALA A 76 -47.62 -9.24 1.68
CA ALA A 76 -46.19 -9.13 1.89
C ALA A 76 -45.56 -9.74 0.63
N THR A 77 -45.04 -8.89 -0.24
CA THR A 77 -43.87 -9.28 -1.02
C THR A 77 -42.83 -9.63 0.03
N HIS A 78 -42.86 -10.90 0.47
CA HIS A 78 -41.70 -11.56 0.98
C HIS A 78 -40.62 -11.22 -0.05
N ALA A 79 -39.70 -10.32 0.29
CA ALA A 79 -38.34 -10.48 -0.17
C ALA A 79 -38.06 -11.94 0.14
N ALA A 80 -37.99 -12.78 -0.89
CA ALA A 80 -37.75 -14.20 -0.72
C ALA A 80 -36.58 -14.28 0.27
N PRO A 81 -36.70 -15.04 1.38
CA PRO A 81 -35.65 -15.10 2.38
C PRO A 81 -34.36 -15.37 1.62
N VAL A 82 -33.44 -14.40 1.63
CA VAL A 82 -32.15 -14.59 0.99
C VAL A 82 -31.56 -15.76 1.76
N ASP A 83 -31.46 -16.91 1.11
CA ASP A 83 -30.85 -18.09 1.69
C ASP A 83 -29.54 -17.64 2.36
N PRO A 84 -29.41 -17.73 3.70
CA PRO A 84 -28.24 -17.24 4.41
C PRO A 84 -26.94 -17.84 3.85
N GLU A 85 -27.02 -19.07 3.33
CA GLU A 85 -25.89 -19.74 2.69
C GLU A 85 -25.54 -19.11 1.33
N ALA A 86 -26.54 -18.75 0.52
CA ALA A 86 -26.34 -18.02 -0.73
C ALA A 86 -25.82 -16.59 -0.51
N ALA A 87 -26.24 -15.92 0.57
CA ALA A 87 -25.71 -14.62 0.97
C ALA A 87 -24.23 -14.71 1.37
N ALA A 88 -23.88 -15.64 2.27
CA ALA A 88 -22.51 -15.86 2.70
C ALA A 88 -21.59 -16.26 1.53
N ARG A 89 -22.07 -17.10 0.61
CA ARG A 89 -21.31 -17.46 -0.60
C ARG A 89 -21.07 -16.26 -1.53
N ARG A 90 -22.05 -15.36 -1.67
CA ARG A 90 -21.90 -14.13 -2.45
C ARG A 90 -20.87 -13.20 -1.82
N GLU A 91 -20.99 -12.96 -0.52
CA GLU A 91 -20.06 -12.13 0.25
C GLU A 91 -18.63 -12.66 0.18
N ARG A 92 -18.44 -13.97 0.39
CA ARG A 92 -17.13 -14.63 0.24
C ARG A 92 -16.54 -14.42 -1.16
N ARG A 93 -17.35 -14.53 -2.21
CA ARG A 93 -16.90 -14.33 -3.60
C ARG A 93 -16.51 -12.88 -3.86
N GLU A 94 -17.27 -11.92 -3.34
CA GLU A 94 -16.98 -10.49 -3.45
C GLU A 94 -15.69 -10.14 -2.69
N ALA A 95 -15.50 -10.66 -1.48
CA ALA A 95 -14.27 -10.49 -0.69
C ALA A 95 -13.04 -11.08 -1.41
N LEU A 96 -13.16 -12.27 -1.99
CA LEU A 96 -12.09 -12.88 -2.79
C LEU A 96 -11.75 -12.05 -4.03
N ALA A 97 -12.76 -11.53 -4.73
CA ALA A 97 -12.57 -10.68 -5.89
C ALA A 97 -11.86 -9.35 -5.51
N ALA A 98 -12.29 -8.73 -4.42
CA ALA A 98 -11.66 -7.50 -3.90
C ALA A 98 -10.21 -7.74 -3.47
N GLN A 99 -9.93 -8.83 -2.75
CA GLN A 99 -8.58 -9.24 -2.34
C GLN A 99 -7.66 -9.43 -3.55
N ARG A 100 -8.13 -10.15 -4.59
CA ARG A 100 -7.36 -10.38 -5.81
C ARG A 100 -7.12 -9.07 -6.57
N ALA A 101 -8.14 -8.23 -6.71
CA ALA A 101 -8.02 -6.94 -7.38
C ALA A 101 -7.01 -6.00 -6.69
N ALA A 102 -7.02 -5.94 -5.36
CA ALA A 102 -6.06 -5.15 -4.57
C ALA A 102 -4.61 -5.64 -4.78
N LEU A 103 -4.39 -6.96 -4.71
CA LEU A 103 -3.07 -7.54 -4.97
C LEU A 103 -2.58 -7.26 -6.39
N THR A 104 -3.42 -7.51 -7.41
CA THR A 104 -3.09 -7.25 -8.82
C THR A 104 -2.76 -5.78 -9.08
N LEU A 105 -3.48 -4.85 -8.42
CA LEU A 105 -3.18 -3.42 -8.51
C LEU A 105 -1.78 -3.12 -7.96
N CYS A 106 -1.45 -3.62 -6.77
CA CYS A 106 -0.13 -3.42 -6.15
C CYS A 106 0.99 -4.00 -7.02
N GLU A 107 0.82 -5.22 -7.53
CA GLU A 107 1.82 -5.89 -8.39
C GLU A 107 2.04 -5.13 -9.69
N ARG A 108 0.96 -4.66 -10.33
CA ARG A 108 1.08 -3.84 -11.55
C ARG A 108 1.85 -2.55 -11.27
N GLN A 109 1.50 -1.84 -10.19
CA GLN A 109 2.15 -0.58 -9.83
C GLN A 109 3.62 -0.77 -9.45
N PHE A 110 3.94 -1.82 -8.70
CA PHE A 110 5.34 -2.18 -8.38
C PHE A 110 6.12 -2.54 -9.64
N ALA A 111 5.50 -3.26 -10.58
CA ALA A 111 6.13 -3.62 -11.85
C ALA A 111 6.37 -2.40 -12.75
N GLU A 112 5.44 -1.45 -12.79
CA GLU A 112 5.60 -0.15 -13.47
C GLU A 112 6.76 0.64 -12.85
N ALA A 113 6.75 0.84 -11.54
CA ALA A 113 7.78 1.58 -10.83
C ALA A 113 9.17 0.94 -11.01
N THR A 114 9.27 -0.38 -10.94
CA THR A 114 10.54 -1.09 -11.15
C THR A 114 11.05 -0.94 -12.59
N ARG A 115 10.18 -0.95 -13.60
CA ARG A 115 10.58 -0.69 -15.00
C ARG A 115 11.08 0.74 -15.18
N GLU A 116 10.42 1.71 -14.57
CA GLU A 116 10.87 3.11 -14.59
C GLU A 116 12.21 3.30 -13.88
N CYS A 117 12.41 2.65 -12.73
CA CYS A 117 13.69 2.63 -12.01
C CYS A 117 14.84 2.11 -12.88
N ARG A 118 14.61 1.03 -13.64
CA ARG A 118 15.58 0.53 -14.63
C ARG A 118 15.89 1.58 -15.70
N GLN A 119 14.87 2.23 -16.27
CA GLN A 119 15.07 3.27 -17.28
C GLN A 119 15.89 4.45 -16.75
N ILE A 120 15.65 4.87 -15.50
CA ILE A 120 16.43 5.92 -14.84
C ILE A 120 17.90 5.50 -14.76
N THR A 121 18.16 4.25 -14.35
CA THR A 121 19.51 3.69 -14.26
C THR A 121 20.21 3.66 -15.62
N ASP A 122 19.51 3.28 -16.69
CA ASP A 122 20.05 3.25 -18.05
C ASP A 122 20.41 4.66 -18.57
N LEU A 123 19.67 5.69 -18.11
CA LEU A 123 19.85 7.08 -18.54
C LEU A 123 20.96 7.82 -17.79
N VAL A 124 21.34 7.40 -16.57
CA VAL A 124 22.22 8.18 -15.68
C VAL A 124 23.55 8.59 -16.34
N ARG A 125 24.11 7.70 -17.18
CA ARG A 125 25.39 7.94 -17.88
C ARG A 125 25.26 8.84 -19.10
N VAL A 126 24.14 8.75 -19.82
CA VAL A 126 23.97 9.33 -21.15
C VAL A 126 23.16 10.63 -21.14
N ALA A 127 22.22 10.75 -20.22
CA ALA A 127 21.31 11.88 -20.10
C ALA A 127 20.94 12.12 -18.62
N PRO A 128 21.89 12.58 -17.79
CA PRO A 128 21.69 12.72 -16.34
C PRO A 128 20.52 13.65 -15.98
N THR A 129 20.28 14.73 -16.74
CA THR A 129 19.12 15.60 -16.52
C THR A 129 17.80 14.86 -16.74
N ALA A 130 17.68 14.07 -17.81
CA ALA A 130 16.47 13.28 -18.06
C ALA A 130 16.28 12.15 -17.02
N ALA A 131 17.38 11.57 -16.54
CA ALA A 131 17.34 10.61 -15.44
C ALA A 131 16.82 11.27 -14.15
N SER A 132 17.26 12.50 -13.85
CA SER A 132 16.82 13.30 -12.70
C SER A 132 15.33 13.61 -12.76
N GLU A 133 14.85 14.13 -13.90
CA GLU A 133 13.43 14.42 -14.12
C GLU A 133 12.55 13.19 -13.91
N LYS A 134 12.97 12.03 -14.43
CA LYS A 134 12.25 10.76 -14.26
C LYS A 134 12.26 10.29 -12.80
N ALA A 135 13.39 10.39 -12.10
CA ALA A 135 13.47 10.01 -10.68
C ALA A 135 12.54 10.88 -9.82
N HIS A 136 12.52 12.19 -10.05
CA HIS A 136 11.60 13.09 -9.37
C HIS A 136 10.12 12.82 -9.71
N ALA A 137 9.80 12.50 -10.97
CA ALA A 137 8.44 12.17 -11.39
C ALA A 137 7.93 10.86 -10.74
N LEU A 138 8.78 9.82 -10.67
CA LEU A 138 8.44 8.57 -10.01
C LEU A 138 8.30 8.76 -8.50
N SER A 139 9.23 9.49 -7.86
CA SER A 139 9.14 9.84 -6.43
C SER A 139 7.83 10.58 -6.13
N ARG A 140 7.49 11.60 -6.92
CA ARG A 140 6.22 12.33 -6.80
C ARG A 140 5.01 11.43 -6.95
N THR A 141 5.00 10.55 -7.94
CA THR A 141 3.90 9.60 -8.15
C THR A 141 3.67 8.70 -6.93
N LEU A 142 4.73 8.26 -6.26
CA LEU A 142 4.63 7.45 -5.04
C LEU A 142 4.16 8.28 -3.85
N VAL A 143 4.75 9.47 -3.65
CA VAL A 143 4.43 10.37 -2.55
C VAL A 143 2.98 10.86 -2.63
N ASP A 144 2.50 11.26 -3.80
CA ASP A 144 1.11 11.73 -4.01
C ASP A 144 0.11 10.64 -3.61
N LYS A 145 0.36 9.38 -4.01
CA LYS A 145 -0.46 8.23 -3.58
C LYS A 145 -0.42 8.02 -2.08
N MET A 146 0.74 8.21 -1.44
CA MET A 146 0.86 8.01 0.01
C MET A 146 0.21 9.13 0.83
N LEU A 147 0.22 10.36 0.33
CA LEU A 147 -0.36 11.52 1.01
C LEU A 147 -1.87 11.64 0.78
N ALA A 148 -2.40 11.10 -0.31
CA ALA A 148 -3.83 11.03 -0.57
C ALA A 148 -4.58 10.12 0.40
N GLU A 149 -3.91 9.08 0.90
CA GLU A 149 -4.53 8.05 1.75
C GLU A 149 -4.35 8.37 3.24
N ARG A 150 -5.41 8.17 4.03
CA ARG A 150 -5.38 8.41 5.48
C ARG A 150 -4.51 7.39 6.20
N GLU A 151 -4.72 6.12 5.90
CA GLU A 151 -3.99 5.01 6.51
C GLU A 151 -3.45 4.10 5.43
N LEU A 152 -2.19 3.69 5.59
CA LEU A 152 -1.49 2.82 4.66
C LEU A 152 -0.90 1.65 5.43
N CYS A 153 -0.90 0.47 4.82
CA CYS A 153 -0.13 -0.66 5.32
C CYS A 153 0.81 -1.19 4.23
N ILE A 154 1.87 -1.85 4.68
CA ILE A 154 2.78 -2.56 3.79
C ILE A 154 2.16 -3.91 3.41
N ARG A 155 2.22 -4.21 2.11
CA ARG A 155 1.65 -5.40 1.50
C ARG A 155 2.74 -6.26 0.87
N LEU A 156 2.72 -7.56 1.18
CA LEU A 156 3.54 -8.56 0.49
C LEU A 156 3.00 -8.78 -0.94
N LEU A 157 3.90 -8.73 -1.93
CA LEU A 157 3.60 -9.09 -3.31
C LEU A 157 3.85 -10.58 -3.57
N THR A 158 3.09 -11.17 -4.48
CA THR A 158 3.28 -12.58 -4.86
C THR A 158 4.23 -12.73 -6.04
N GLU A 159 4.25 -11.74 -6.92
CA GLU A 159 5.20 -11.66 -8.04
C GLU A 159 6.23 -10.55 -7.80
N GLY A 160 7.50 -10.92 -7.96
CA GLY A 160 8.55 -9.91 -8.14
C GLY A 160 8.47 -9.34 -9.56
N ALA A 161 8.97 -8.12 -9.74
CA ALA A 161 9.03 -7.50 -11.05
C ALA A 161 10.42 -6.92 -11.31
N GLY A 162 10.80 -6.83 -12.59
CA GLY A 162 12.09 -6.31 -13.01
C GLY A 162 13.28 -7.18 -12.64
N ASP A 163 14.48 -6.66 -12.86
CA ASP A 163 15.71 -7.29 -12.38
C ASP A 163 15.92 -7.05 -10.88
N MET A 164 16.92 -7.74 -10.32
CA MET A 164 17.27 -7.65 -8.91
C MET A 164 17.59 -6.25 -8.41
N ALA A 165 18.38 -5.48 -9.15
CA ALA A 165 18.84 -4.18 -8.69
C ALA A 165 17.67 -3.20 -8.67
N SER A 166 16.83 -3.23 -9.70
CA SER A 166 15.65 -2.38 -9.79
C SER A 166 14.60 -2.75 -8.72
N ALA A 167 14.38 -4.05 -8.48
CA ALA A 167 13.47 -4.51 -7.43
C ALA A 167 13.97 -4.13 -6.03
N HIS A 168 15.28 -4.25 -5.79
CA HIS A 168 15.92 -3.83 -4.55
C HIS A 168 15.74 -2.32 -4.30
N ALA A 169 16.11 -1.49 -5.28
CA ALA A 169 15.95 -0.04 -5.21
C ALA A 169 14.49 0.35 -4.92
N MET A 170 13.52 -0.33 -5.55
CA MET A 170 12.10 -0.07 -5.32
C MET A 170 11.60 -0.52 -3.95
N ASN A 171 12.01 -1.69 -3.46
CA ASN A 171 11.69 -2.11 -2.09
C ASN A 171 12.23 -1.10 -1.07
N VAL A 172 13.50 -0.70 -1.21
CA VAL A 172 14.14 0.28 -0.33
C VAL A 172 13.39 1.61 -0.38
N THR A 173 13.01 2.06 -1.58
CA THR A 173 12.23 3.29 -1.76
C THR A 173 10.87 3.23 -1.07
N VAL A 174 10.09 2.18 -1.31
CA VAL A 174 8.73 2.03 -0.74
C VAL A 174 8.77 2.02 0.79
N ILE A 175 9.66 1.21 1.37
CA ILE A 175 9.77 1.08 2.82
C ILE A 175 10.29 2.38 3.44
N SER A 176 11.27 3.04 2.80
CA SER A 176 11.81 4.31 3.27
C SER A 176 10.77 5.43 3.26
N LEU A 177 9.95 5.52 2.21
CA LEU A 177 8.85 6.50 2.16
C LEU A 177 7.78 6.22 3.24
N LEU A 178 7.41 4.96 3.46
CA LEU A 178 6.51 4.60 4.56
C LEU A 178 7.08 5.02 5.92
N MET A 179 8.39 4.85 6.13
CA MET A 179 9.11 5.32 7.31
C MET A 179 9.07 6.84 7.42
N GLY A 180 9.47 7.57 6.37
CA GLY A 180 9.46 9.03 6.34
C GLY A 180 8.08 9.61 6.68
N ARG A 181 7.01 9.04 6.11
CA ARG A 181 5.62 9.39 6.45
C ARG A 181 5.33 9.16 7.92
N SER A 182 5.75 8.03 8.49
CA SER A 182 5.54 7.72 9.92
C SER A 182 6.33 8.63 10.88
N PHE A 183 7.47 9.18 10.43
CA PHE A 183 8.26 10.17 11.17
C PHE A 183 7.78 11.61 10.94
N GLY A 184 6.75 11.81 10.10
CA GLY A 184 6.18 13.13 9.84
C GLY A 184 7.05 14.02 8.96
N PHE A 185 7.82 13.43 8.03
CA PHE A 185 8.57 14.22 7.05
C PHE A 185 7.61 15.07 6.21
N CYS A 186 8.03 16.29 5.90
CA CYS A 186 7.26 17.16 5.01
C CYS A 186 7.29 16.63 3.57
N GLU A 187 6.41 17.14 2.70
CA GLU A 187 6.34 16.67 1.31
C GLU A 187 7.68 16.83 0.57
N THR A 188 8.40 17.93 0.78
CA THR A 188 9.72 18.15 0.15
C THR A 188 10.73 17.09 0.59
N ASP A 189 10.83 16.82 1.90
CA ASP A 189 11.73 15.80 2.43
C ASP A 189 11.33 14.39 1.97
N MET A 190 10.03 14.12 1.82
CA MET A 190 9.52 12.86 1.28
C MET A 190 9.91 12.65 -0.18
N LEU A 191 9.80 13.69 -1.01
CA LEU A 191 10.21 13.64 -2.41
C LEU A 191 11.71 13.38 -2.54
N ASP A 192 12.52 14.07 -1.73
CA ASP A 192 13.98 13.92 -1.70
C ASP A 192 14.42 12.56 -1.13
N LEU A 193 13.75 12.06 -0.09
CA LEU A 193 13.94 10.71 0.44
C LEU A 193 13.64 9.66 -0.63
N GLY A 194 12.55 9.82 -1.38
CA GLY A 194 12.18 8.91 -2.46
C GLY A 194 13.23 8.86 -3.57
N VAL A 195 13.75 10.02 -3.99
CA VAL A 195 14.83 10.09 -5.01
C VAL A 195 16.13 9.50 -4.46
N GLY A 196 16.52 9.89 -3.25
CA GLY A 196 17.74 9.39 -2.61
C GLY A 196 17.71 7.87 -2.39
N ALA A 197 16.60 7.32 -1.90
CA ALA A 197 16.42 5.88 -1.68
C ALA A 197 16.41 5.09 -2.99
N MET A 198 15.80 5.63 -4.06
CA MET A 198 15.77 4.99 -5.38
C MET A 198 17.16 4.93 -6.03
N LEU A 199 17.99 5.95 -5.77
CA LEU A 199 19.31 6.12 -6.38
C LEU A 199 20.47 5.80 -5.44
N HIS A 200 20.21 5.29 -4.22
CA HIS A 200 21.25 5.10 -3.20
C HIS A 200 22.44 4.29 -3.73
N ASP A 201 22.13 3.28 -4.55
CA ASP A 201 23.06 2.33 -5.14
C ASP A 201 23.51 2.68 -6.57
N ILE A 202 23.15 3.85 -7.10
CA ILE A 202 23.33 4.18 -8.53
C ILE A 202 24.79 4.09 -8.97
N GLY A 203 25.76 4.35 -8.10
CA GLY A 203 27.18 4.23 -8.42
C GLY A 203 27.66 2.81 -8.71
N LYS A 204 26.88 1.77 -8.40
CA LYS A 204 27.20 0.38 -8.76
C LYS A 204 27.28 0.19 -10.28
N VAL A 205 26.63 1.06 -11.07
CA VAL A 205 26.73 1.00 -12.53
C VAL A 205 28.17 1.14 -13.02
N ASP A 206 29.01 1.91 -12.30
CA ASP A 206 30.43 2.17 -12.59
C ASP A 206 31.39 1.12 -12.04
N LEU A 207 30.88 0.14 -11.28
CA LEU A 207 31.68 -0.97 -10.80
C LEU A 207 31.75 -2.10 -11.84
N PRO A 208 32.89 -2.81 -11.91
CA PRO A 208 32.97 -4.07 -12.64
C PRO A 208 32.02 -5.08 -12.00
N GLU A 209 31.47 -6.00 -12.79
CA GLU A 209 30.42 -6.93 -12.37
C GLU A 209 30.75 -7.69 -11.08
N ARG A 210 31.99 -8.19 -10.95
CA ARG A 210 32.48 -8.88 -9.74
C ARG A 210 32.41 -8.03 -8.47
N ALA A 211 32.56 -6.70 -8.58
CA ALA A 211 32.55 -5.80 -7.44
C ALA A 211 31.16 -5.19 -7.15
N ARG A 212 30.11 -5.48 -7.94
CA ARG A 212 28.77 -4.91 -7.74
C ARG A 212 28.02 -5.51 -6.55
N HIS A 213 28.33 -6.75 -6.21
CA HIS A 213 27.64 -7.50 -5.17
C HIS A 213 28.67 -8.01 -4.16
N ARG A 214 28.64 -7.44 -2.96
CA ARG A 214 29.52 -7.87 -1.88
C ARG A 214 29.24 -9.34 -1.52
N GLY A 215 30.28 -10.17 -1.58
CA GLY A 215 30.27 -11.58 -1.19
C GLY A 215 31.09 -11.84 0.08
N ASP A 216 30.82 -12.97 0.74
CA ASP A 216 31.57 -13.42 1.92
C ASP A 216 33.05 -13.73 1.60
N ASP A 217 33.35 -13.97 0.32
CA ASP A 217 34.67 -14.30 -0.23
C ASP A 217 35.45 -13.08 -0.72
N PHE A 218 34.95 -11.86 -0.49
CA PHE A 218 35.61 -10.63 -0.93
C PHE A 218 36.99 -10.46 -0.29
N SER A 219 38.00 -10.26 -1.12
CA SER A 219 39.29 -9.74 -0.69
C SER A 219 39.16 -8.28 -0.19
N ALA A 220 40.15 -7.81 0.57
CA ALA A 220 40.19 -6.40 1.01
C ALA A 220 40.16 -5.41 -0.16
N ALA A 221 40.75 -5.78 -1.30
CA ALA A 221 40.73 -4.96 -2.51
C ALA A 221 39.34 -4.92 -3.16
N GLU A 222 38.63 -6.06 -3.24
CA GLU A 222 37.25 -6.12 -3.74
C GLU A 222 36.29 -5.37 -2.80
N ALA A 223 36.48 -5.46 -1.49
CA ALA A 223 35.71 -4.70 -0.51
C ALA A 223 35.89 -3.18 -0.71
N LYS A 224 37.14 -2.71 -0.82
CA LYS A 224 37.41 -1.30 -1.11
C LYS A 224 36.81 -0.87 -2.46
N ARG A 225 36.88 -1.72 -3.49
CA ARG A 225 36.29 -1.44 -4.80
C ARG A 225 34.76 -1.37 -4.74
N TYR A 226 34.13 -2.18 -3.91
CA TYR A 226 32.69 -2.10 -3.64
C TYR A 226 32.36 -0.73 -3.02
N GLU A 227 33.09 -0.30 -1.99
CA GLU A 227 32.84 0.98 -1.29
C GLU A 227 32.85 2.20 -2.24
N GLU A 228 33.61 2.14 -3.34
CA GLU A 228 33.68 3.20 -4.35
C GLU A 228 32.33 3.51 -5.04
N HIS A 229 31.32 2.61 -4.97
CA HIS A 229 30.00 2.92 -5.52
C HIS A 229 29.34 4.11 -4.82
N VAL A 230 29.66 4.38 -3.55
CA VAL A 230 29.11 5.53 -2.84
C VAL A 230 29.63 6.82 -3.48
N THR A 231 30.94 6.91 -3.72
CA THR A 231 31.57 8.06 -4.39
C THR A 231 31.04 8.24 -5.81
N HIS A 232 30.96 7.16 -6.60
CA HIS A 232 30.37 7.23 -7.94
C HIS A 232 28.89 7.64 -7.91
N GLY A 233 28.14 7.21 -6.89
CA GLY A 233 26.75 7.60 -6.68
C GLY A 233 26.62 9.11 -6.45
N VAL A 234 27.50 9.69 -5.63
CA VAL A 234 27.59 11.14 -5.42
C VAL A 234 27.95 11.87 -6.71
N ASP A 235 28.90 11.37 -7.50
CA ASP A 235 29.24 11.96 -8.79
C ASP A 235 28.05 12.00 -9.76
N HIS A 236 27.23 10.94 -9.79
CA HIS A 236 25.98 10.93 -10.56
C HIS A 236 24.96 11.91 -9.99
N ALA A 237 24.78 11.94 -8.67
CA ALA A 237 23.85 12.87 -8.01
C ALA A 237 24.17 14.34 -8.36
N LEU A 238 25.45 14.71 -8.38
CA LEU A 238 25.90 16.05 -8.77
C LEU A 238 25.62 16.35 -10.25
N LYS A 239 25.89 15.39 -11.17
CA LYS A 239 25.58 15.54 -12.60
C LYS A 239 24.09 15.64 -12.88
N MET A 240 23.27 14.96 -12.08
CA MET A 240 21.81 15.00 -12.09
C MET A 240 21.24 16.25 -11.42
N ALA A 241 22.09 17.07 -10.80
CA ALA A 241 21.71 18.24 -10.00
C ALA A 241 20.65 17.91 -8.92
N LEU A 242 20.82 16.77 -8.24
CA LEU A 242 19.91 16.36 -7.16
C LEU A 242 19.99 17.31 -5.97
N SER A 243 18.94 17.30 -5.15
CA SER A 243 18.90 18.07 -3.92
C SER A 243 20.01 17.64 -2.93
N PRO A 244 20.39 18.52 -1.99
CA PRO A 244 21.34 18.17 -0.94
C PRO A 244 20.90 16.95 -0.13
N LEU A 245 19.61 16.83 0.20
CA LEU A 245 19.10 15.71 0.99
C LEU A 245 19.19 14.38 0.24
N ALA A 246 18.77 14.33 -1.03
CA ALA A 246 18.91 13.12 -1.86
C ALA A 246 20.38 12.72 -2.02
N THR A 247 21.27 13.70 -2.20
CA THR A 247 22.72 13.45 -2.28
C THR A 247 23.28 12.93 -0.95
N LEU A 248 22.80 13.45 0.18
CA LEU A 248 23.19 12.96 1.51
C LEU A 248 22.73 11.52 1.76
N VAL A 249 21.51 11.16 1.33
CA VAL A 249 21.05 9.77 1.38
C VAL A 249 21.99 8.85 0.59
N ILE A 250 22.32 9.20 -0.65
CA ILE A 250 23.24 8.42 -1.49
C ILE A 250 24.63 8.31 -0.86
N SER A 251 25.17 9.40 -0.30
CA SER A 251 26.50 9.39 0.33
C SER A 251 26.59 8.67 1.67
N GLN A 252 25.47 8.47 2.38
CA GLN A 252 25.47 8.00 3.77
C GLN A 252 24.73 6.68 3.99
N HIS A 253 24.15 6.06 2.95
CA HIS A 253 23.33 4.85 3.12
C HIS A 253 24.09 3.62 3.65
N HIS A 254 25.42 3.65 3.67
CA HIS A 254 26.26 2.62 4.30
C HIS A 254 26.96 3.08 5.58
N GLU A 255 26.63 4.28 6.07
CA GLU A 255 27.06 4.76 7.38
C GLU A 255 26.24 4.09 8.49
N HIS A 256 26.83 3.96 9.67
CA HIS A 256 26.19 3.35 10.84
C HIS A 256 26.26 4.31 12.03
N ALA A 257 25.23 4.30 12.87
CA ALA A 257 25.13 5.19 14.03
C ALA A 257 26.32 5.08 15.01
N ASP A 258 27.01 3.93 15.06
CA ASP A 258 28.21 3.68 15.86
C ASP A 258 29.53 4.07 15.19
N GLY A 259 29.49 4.62 13.97
CA GLY A 259 30.68 4.96 13.19
C GLY A 259 31.39 3.77 12.55
N SER A 260 30.81 2.57 12.57
CA SER A 260 31.41 1.39 11.92
C SER A 260 31.14 1.28 10.42
N GLY A 261 30.37 2.24 9.87
CA GLY A 261 30.01 2.30 8.46
C GLY A 261 31.09 2.91 7.56
N PHE A 262 30.72 3.18 6.32
CA PHE A 262 31.60 3.76 5.30
C PHE A 262 30.77 4.69 4.38
N PRO A 263 31.40 5.61 3.63
CA PRO A 263 32.84 5.82 3.45
C PRO A 263 33.53 6.72 4.48
N LEU A 264 32.80 7.54 5.22
CA LEU A 264 33.33 8.55 6.14
C LEU A 264 33.29 8.12 7.62
N ALA A 265 32.68 6.97 7.93
CA ALA A 265 32.54 6.46 9.30
C ALA A 265 31.85 7.50 10.20
N LEU A 266 30.69 7.98 9.73
CA LEU A 266 29.89 8.98 10.43
C LEU A 266 29.18 8.37 11.63
N GLY A 267 29.07 9.13 12.72
CA GLY A 267 28.20 8.78 13.84
C GLY A 267 26.78 9.29 13.61
N SER A 268 25.85 8.84 14.46
CA SER A 268 24.43 9.20 14.39
C SER A 268 24.17 10.71 14.33
N GLU A 269 25.03 11.52 14.95
CA GLU A 269 24.92 12.98 15.00
C GLU A 269 25.24 13.70 13.68
N ARG A 270 25.90 13.01 12.75
CA ARG A 270 26.28 13.54 11.42
C ARG A 270 25.50 12.91 10.27
N MET A 271 24.73 11.85 10.54
CA MET A 271 23.82 11.27 9.58
C MET A 271 22.51 12.05 9.55
N THR A 272 21.94 12.22 8.35
CA THR A 272 20.57 12.75 8.27
C THR A 272 19.55 11.68 8.68
N PRO A 273 18.38 12.06 9.24
CA PRO A 273 17.32 11.09 9.52
C PRO A 273 16.89 10.27 8.28
N ALA A 274 16.87 10.90 7.10
CA ALA A 274 16.61 10.22 5.83
C ALA A 274 17.65 9.14 5.51
N SER A 275 18.94 9.47 5.68
CA SER A 275 20.04 8.52 5.49
C SER A 275 19.99 7.37 6.49
N SER A 276 19.67 7.65 7.76
CA SER A 276 19.51 6.60 8.79
C SER A 276 18.37 5.64 8.46
N ILE A 277 17.25 6.14 7.90
CA ILE A 277 16.16 5.30 7.39
C ILE A 277 16.67 4.39 6.27
N VAL A 278 17.30 4.97 5.24
CA VAL A 278 17.73 4.20 4.06
C VAL A 278 18.80 3.17 4.43
N ALA A 279 19.74 3.49 5.32
CA ALA A 279 20.77 2.55 5.77
C ALA A 279 20.18 1.31 6.49
N LEU A 280 19.15 1.50 7.32
CA LEU A 280 18.46 0.39 7.97
C LEU A 280 17.67 -0.44 6.95
N VAL A 281 16.93 0.23 6.06
CA VAL A 281 16.05 -0.41 5.08
C VAL A 281 16.84 -1.18 4.02
N ASP A 282 17.95 -0.62 3.52
CA ASP A 282 18.87 -1.32 2.61
C ASP A 282 19.40 -2.61 3.24
N ARG A 283 19.87 -2.54 4.50
CA ARG A 283 20.32 -3.74 5.19
C ARG A 283 19.21 -4.77 5.33
N TYR A 284 18.01 -4.34 5.69
CA TYR A 284 16.86 -5.25 5.80
C TYR A 284 16.57 -5.95 4.47
N ASP A 285 16.47 -5.19 3.37
CA ASP A 285 16.19 -5.76 2.07
C ASP A 285 17.30 -6.72 1.64
N THR A 286 18.57 -6.35 1.83
CA THR A 286 19.72 -7.22 1.53
C THR A 286 19.71 -8.54 2.33
N LEU A 287 19.21 -8.54 3.58
CA LEU A 287 19.05 -9.77 4.38
C LEU A 287 17.94 -10.67 3.85
N CYS A 288 16.84 -10.08 3.38
CA CYS A 288 15.69 -10.81 2.82
C CYS A 288 15.91 -11.23 1.35
N ASN A 289 16.66 -10.44 0.59
CA ASN A 289 16.85 -10.55 -0.85
C ASN A 289 18.33 -10.57 -1.26
N PRO A 290 19.20 -11.40 -0.64
CA PRO A 290 20.60 -11.45 -1.01
C PRO A 290 20.76 -11.97 -2.46
N PRO A 291 21.90 -11.66 -3.12
CA PRO A 291 22.20 -12.19 -4.45
C PRO A 291 22.10 -13.72 -4.53
N LEU A 292 22.57 -14.41 -3.48
CA LEU A 292 22.47 -15.86 -3.32
C LEU A 292 21.23 -16.22 -2.51
N ALA A 293 20.19 -16.73 -3.18
CA ALA A 293 18.92 -17.07 -2.54
C ALA A 293 19.02 -18.07 -1.36
N ALA A 294 20.07 -18.90 -1.32
CA ALA A 294 20.30 -19.82 -0.20
C ALA A 294 20.65 -19.12 1.12
N GLN A 295 21.11 -17.87 1.06
CA GLN A 295 21.45 -17.03 2.22
C GLN A 295 20.26 -16.18 2.70
N ALA A 296 19.13 -16.19 1.98
CA ALA A 296 17.98 -15.35 2.28
C ALA A 296 17.39 -15.68 3.66
N LEU A 297 17.24 -14.65 4.49
CA LEU A 297 16.53 -14.73 5.75
C LEU A 297 15.04 -14.48 5.53
N THR A 298 14.20 -15.14 6.33
CA THR A 298 12.79 -14.73 6.41
C THR A 298 12.68 -13.31 6.96
N PRO A 299 11.63 -12.54 6.62
CA PRO A 299 11.44 -11.19 7.16
C PRO A 299 11.49 -11.11 8.70
N HIS A 300 10.92 -12.09 9.39
CA HIS A 300 11.02 -12.21 10.85
C HIS A 300 12.46 -12.43 11.33
N GLU A 301 13.25 -13.29 10.67
CA GLU A 301 14.67 -13.49 11.00
C GLU A 301 15.51 -12.23 10.74
N ALA A 302 15.24 -11.52 9.65
CA ALA A 302 15.92 -10.27 9.32
C ALA A 302 15.66 -9.20 10.39
N VAL A 303 14.39 -8.97 10.77
CA VAL A 303 14.05 -8.05 11.88
C VAL A 303 14.68 -8.50 13.20
N SER A 304 14.63 -9.79 13.51
CA SER A 304 15.23 -10.33 14.73
C SER A 304 16.73 -10.10 14.78
N LEU A 305 17.42 -10.28 13.64
CA LEU A 305 18.86 -10.05 13.51
C LEU A 305 19.21 -8.56 13.65
N LEU A 306 18.46 -7.66 13.00
CA LEU A 306 18.63 -6.22 13.12
C LEU A 306 18.46 -5.76 14.58
N PHE A 307 17.46 -6.29 15.28
CA PHE A 307 17.22 -5.95 16.68
C PHE A 307 18.29 -6.52 17.62
N ALA A 308 18.67 -7.79 17.46
CA ALA A 308 19.58 -8.47 18.37
C ALA A 308 21.05 -8.09 18.16
N GLN A 309 21.47 -7.87 16.91
CA GLN A 309 22.88 -7.70 16.53
C GLN A 309 23.18 -6.31 15.94
N GLY A 310 22.16 -5.58 15.48
CA GLY A 310 22.29 -4.27 14.84
C GLY A 310 22.00 -3.08 15.74
N LYS A 311 21.67 -3.28 17.03
CA LYS A 311 21.14 -2.22 17.92
C LYS A 311 22.01 -0.96 18.00
N ASN A 312 23.33 -1.09 17.91
CA ASN A 312 24.24 0.06 17.97
C ASN A 312 24.52 0.67 16.60
N ARG A 313 24.30 -0.09 15.51
CA ARG A 313 24.57 0.36 14.13
C ARG A 313 23.48 1.26 13.57
N TYR A 314 22.29 1.25 14.17
CA TYR A 314 21.15 2.01 13.71
C TYR A 314 20.67 2.97 14.79
N ASP A 315 20.16 4.12 14.35
CA ASP A 315 19.49 5.05 15.26
C ASP A 315 18.33 4.32 15.98
N PRO A 316 18.26 4.38 17.32
CA PRO A 316 17.25 3.64 18.09
C PRO A 316 15.80 4.03 17.74
N ALA A 317 15.55 5.30 17.40
CA ALA A 317 14.21 5.76 17.02
C ALA A 317 13.84 5.22 15.63
N VAL A 318 14.77 5.24 14.68
CA VAL A 318 14.60 4.65 13.34
C VAL A 318 14.35 3.14 13.43
N LEU A 319 15.16 2.40 14.18
CA LEU A 319 14.98 0.96 14.36
C LEU A 319 13.64 0.63 15.04
N SER A 320 13.26 1.38 16.07
CA SER A 320 11.96 1.17 16.75
C SER A 320 10.78 1.50 15.84
N GLY A 321 10.87 2.58 15.05
CA GLY A 321 9.84 2.96 14.07
C GLY A 321 9.67 1.90 13.00
N PHE A 322 10.79 1.34 12.51
CA PHE A 322 10.82 0.27 11.54
C PHE A 322 10.10 -1.00 12.03
N ILE A 323 10.43 -1.46 13.24
CA ILE A 323 9.79 -2.64 13.85
C ILE A 323 8.30 -2.39 14.09
N LYS A 324 7.92 -1.17 14.52
CA LYS A 324 6.52 -0.82 14.71
C LYS A 324 5.74 -0.86 13.40
N MET A 325 6.33 -0.35 12.32
CA MET A 325 5.68 -0.26 11.00
C MET A 325 5.55 -1.63 10.31
N LEU A 326 6.61 -2.45 10.33
CA LEU A 326 6.57 -3.80 9.75
C LEU A 326 5.87 -4.84 10.65
N GLY A 327 5.82 -4.59 11.96
CA GLY A 327 5.35 -5.55 12.94
C GLY A 327 6.43 -6.55 13.37
N VAL A 328 6.13 -7.33 14.41
CA VAL A 328 7.04 -8.38 14.93
C VAL A 328 7.15 -9.55 13.94
N TYR A 329 6.11 -9.76 13.16
CA TYR A 329 6.06 -10.71 12.05
C TYR A 329 5.79 -9.95 10.77
N PRO A 330 6.82 -9.44 10.07
CA PRO A 330 6.64 -8.67 8.85
C PRO A 330 5.99 -9.49 7.73
N PRO A 331 5.33 -8.83 6.76
CA PRO A 331 4.83 -9.52 5.57
C PRO A 331 5.92 -10.37 4.90
N GLY A 332 5.57 -11.59 4.52
CA GLY A 332 6.49 -12.63 4.05
C GLY A 332 7.00 -13.58 5.13
N SER A 333 6.74 -13.31 6.41
CA SER A 333 7.03 -14.25 7.50
C SER A 333 6.13 -15.49 7.41
N VAL A 334 6.72 -16.67 7.58
CA VAL A 334 5.99 -17.94 7.68
C VAL A 334 5.77 -18.25 9.15
N VAL A 335 4.52 -18.50 9.54
CA VAL A 335 4.12 -18.65 10.93
C VAL A 335 3.26 -19.89 11.14
N GLN A 336 3.32 -20.43 12.36
CA GLN A 336 2.35 -21.41 12.86
C GLN A 336 1.37 -20.68 13.77
N LEU A 337 0.08 -20.85 13.52
CA LEU A 337 -1.00 -20.26 14.31
C LEU A 337 -1.28 -21.09 15.58
N THR A 338 -2.07 -20.53 16.49
CA THR A 338 -2.44 -21.20 17.75
C THR A 338 -3.28 -22.47 17.53
N ASP A 339 -3.99 -22.56 16.41
CA ASP A 339 -4.78 -23.73 15.97
C ASP A 339 -4.00 -24.70 15.06
N ASP A 340 -2.66 -24.59 15.07
CA ASP A 340 -1.70 -25.42 14.33
C ASP A 340 -1.71 -25.29 12.81
N ARG A 341 -2.56 -24.42 12.22
CA ARG A 341 -2.45 -24.08 10.81
C ARG A 341 -1.18 -23.30 10.53
N PHE A 342 -0.61 -23.53 9.35
CA PHE A 342 0.48 -22.71 8.83
C PHE A 342 -0.08 -21.55 8.03
N ALA A 343 0.56 -20.39 8.15
CA ALA A 343 0.15 -19.19 7.44
C ALA A 343 1.37 -18.38 6.98
N ILE A 344 1.15 -17.52 5.99
CA ILE A 344 2.10 -16.47 5.61
C ILE A 344 1.52 -15.12 5.99
N VAL A 345 2.33 -14.25 6.57
CA VAL A 345 1.92 -12.87 6.83
C VAL A 345 1.87 -12.12 5.50
N VAL A 346 0.75 -11.46 5.21
CA VAL A 346 0.55 -10.72 3.95
C VAL A 346 0.50 -9.22 4.14
N GLY A 347 0.14 -8.74 5.34
CA GLY A 347 0.08 -7.32 5.65
C GLY A 347 0.39 -7.04 7.12
N ALA A 348 1.08 -5.93 7.37
CA ALA A 348 1.41 -5.49 8.73
C ALA A 348 0.24 -4.72 9.37
N ASN A 349 0.17 -4.77 10.69
CA ASN A 349 -0.70 -3.91 11.49
C ASN A 349 0.19 -3.05 12.41
N SER A 350 0.36 -1.77 12.04
CA SER A 350 1.29 -0.87 12.73
C SER A 350 0.77 -0.37 14.09
N SER A 351 -0.54 -0.46 14.34
CA SER A 351 -1.15 -0.14 15.63
C SER A 351 -1.10 -1.34 16.59
N ARG A 352 -1.17 -2.57 16.04
CA ARG A 352 -1.04 -3.84 16.77
C ARG A 352 0.01 -4.78 16.12
N PRO A 353 1.32 -4.58 16.41
CA PRO A 353 2.42 -5.33 15.78
C PRO A 353 2.40 -6.87 15.89
N LEU A 354 1.60 -7.43 16.80
CA LEU A 354 1.41 -8.88 17.02
C LEU A 354 0.16 -9.43 16.33
N LYS A 355 -0.66 -8.58 15.72
CA LYS A 355 -1.92 -8.94 15.06
C LYS A 355 -1.90 -8.56 13.57
N PRO A 356 -0.98 -9.14 12.77
CA PRO A 356 -0.93 -8.87 11.34
C PRO A 356 -2.06 -9.57 10.58
N ARG A 357 -2.19 -9.25 9.29
CA ARG A 357 -3.07 -9.96 8.34
C ARG A 357 -2.33 -11.15 7.75
N VAL A 358 -2.95 -12.33 7.77
CA VAL A 358 -2.31 -13.60 7.36
C VAL A 358 -3.15 -14.35 6.34
N LEU A 359 -2.49 -15.08 5.44
CA LEU A 359 -3.12 -16.08 4.58
C LEU A 359 -2.79 -17.47 5.14
N ALA A 360 -3.78 -18.16 5.68
CA ALA A 360 -3.62 -19.48 6.29
C ALA A 360 -3.90 -20.60 5.29
N HIS A 361 -3.10 -21.67 5.34
CA HIS A 361 -3.39 -22.91 4.64
C HIS A 361 -4.47 -23.69 5.38
N ASP A 362 -5.55 -23.99 4.68
CA ASP A 362 -6.59 -24.92 5.10
C ASP A 362 -6.67 -26.06 4.06
N PRO A 363 -6.46 -27.34 4.44
CA PRO A 363 -6.56 -28.46 3.52
C PRO A 363 -7.92 -28.60 2.81
N LYS A 364 -8.98 -28.01 3.38
CA LYS A 364 -10.34 -28.06 2.82
C LYS A 364 -10.61 -26.92 1.83
N VAL A 365 -9.77 -25.89 1.79
CA VAL A 365 -9.97 -24.70 0.96
C VAL A 365 -8.86 -24.63 -0.08
N PRO A 366 -9.19 -24.58 -1.38
CA PRO A 366 -8.19 -24.35 -2.43
C PRO A 366 -7.39 -23.07 -2.14
N ALA A 367 -6.08 -23.10 -2.44
CA ALA A 367 -5.18 -21.99 -2.12
C ALA A 367 -5.61 -20.65 -2.77
N ASP A 368 -6.22 -20.71 -3.96
CA ASP A 368 -6.71 -19.53 -4.66
C ASP A 368 -8.02 -18.99 -4.07
N GLU A 369 -8.75 -19.78 -3.29
CA GLU A 369 -9.96 -19.37 -2.57
C GLU A 369 -9.72 -19.05 -1.08
N ALA A 370 -8.47 -19.02 -0.64
CA ALA A 370 -8.11 -18.65 0.72
C ALA A 370 -8.28 -17.13 0.93
N LEU A 371 -9.09 -16.77 1.93
CA LEU A 371 -9.27 -15.38 2.36
C LEU A 371 -8.19 -14.98 3.36
N ILE A 372 -7.81 -13.71 3.31
CA ILE A 372 -6.94 -13.11 4.32
C ILE A 372 -7.68 -13.02 5.64
N ILE A 373 -7.03 -13.51 6.69
CA ILE A 373 -7.51 -13.45 8.06
C ILE A 373 -6.84 -12.25 8.74
N ASP A 374 -7.65 -11.34 9.26
CA ASP A 374 -7.19 -10.29 10.16
C ASP A 374 -7.12 -10.83 11.60
N LEU A 375 -5.91 -10.93 12.16
CA LEU A 375 -5.72 -11.45 13.51
C LEU A 375 -6.17 -10.47 14.60
N GLU A 376 -6.41 -9.18 14.29
CA GLU A 376 -7.02 -8.24 15.22
C GLU A 376 -8.52 -8.58 15.39
N ALA A 377 -9.22 -8.86 14.30
CA ALA A 377 -10.63 -9.27 14.33
C ALA A 377 -10.81 -10.72 14.86
N ALA A 378 -9.90 -11.63 14.49
CA ALA A 378 -9.93 -13.03 14.94
C ALA A 378 -9.36 -13.19 16.36
N THR A 379 -10.16 -12.83 17.38
CA THR A 379 -9.71 -12.79 18.78
C THR A 379 -9.24 -14.13 19.36
N ASN A 380 -9.73 -15.26 18.85
CA ASN A 380 -9.33 -16.61 19.25
C ASN A 380 -8.06 -17.13 18.54
N LEU A 381 -7.52 -16.37 17.59
CA LEU A 381 -6.40 -16.76 16.76
C LEU A 381 -5.19 -15.86 17.03
N GLY A 382 -4.02 -16.48 17.08
CA GLY A 382 -2.76 -15.79 17.27
C GLY A 382 -1.61 -16.53 16.61
N ILE A 383 -0.44 -15.90 16.59
CA ILE A 383 0.79 -16.52 16.10
C ILE A 383 1.46 -17.25 17.27
N ARG A 384 1.62 -18.57 17.14
CA ARG A 384 2.33 -19.40 18.12
C ARG A 384 3.83 -19.23 18.00
N ARG A 385 4.35 -19.23 16.76
CA ARG A 385 5.78 -19.03 16.45
C ARG A 385 6.01 -18.70 14.98
N SER A 386 7.14 -18.06 14.69
CA SER A 386 7.70 -18.01 13.33
C SER A 386 8.45 -19.30 13.01
N ILE A 387 8.41 -19.72 11.76
CA ILE A 387 9.10 -20.91 11.26
C ILE A 387 9.81 -20.62 9.93
N LYS A 388 10.78 -21.47 9.57
CA LYS A 388 11.37 -21.44 8.24
C LYS A 388 10.44 -22.12 7.23
N PRO A 389 10.43 -21.69 5.94
CA PRO A 389 9.71 -22.38 4.88
C PRO A 389 9.97 -23.89 4.80
N ALA A 390 11.22 -24.31 5.09
CA ALA A 390 11.62 -25.72 5.09
C ALA A 390 10.92 -26.58 6.17
N ALA A 391 10.30 -25.96 7.18
CA ALA A 391 9.54 -26.65 8.23
C ALA A 391 8.05 -26.84 7.87
N LEU A 392 7.58 -26.29 6.74
CA LEU A 392 6.22 -26.50 6.27
C LEU A 392 5.99 -27.94 5.81
N SER A 393 4.77 -28.44 5.99
CA SER A 393 4.34 -29.66 5.29
C SER A 393 4.36 -29.43 3.78
N ARG A 394 4.43 -30.51 2.98
CA ARG A 394 4.45 -30.39 1.50
C ARG A 394 3.21 -29.64 0.98
N ASP A 395 2.04 -29.93 1.54
CA ASP A 395 0.78 -29.31 1.14
C ASP A 395 0.74 -27.83 1.51
N ALA A 396 1.19 -27.47 2.72
CA ALA A 396 1.27 -26.08 3.14
C ALA A 396 2.32 -25.31 2.33
N LEU A 397 3.45 -25.93 1.98
CA LEU A 397 4.47 -25.32 1.14
C LEU A 397 3.93 -25.04 -0.27
N ALA A 398 3.19 -25.99 -0.85
CA ALA A 398 2.55 -25.80 -2.16
C ALA A 398 1.48 -24.71 -2.12
N ALA A 399 0.61 -24.73 -1.10
CA ALA A 399 -0.49 -23.77 -0.98
C ALA A 399 -0.02 -22.35 -0.68
N LEU A 400 0.92 -22.17 0.26
CA LEU A 400 1.41 -20.86 0.67
C LEU A 400 2.49 -20.32 -0.26
N SER A 401 3.22 -21.21 -0.94
CA SER A 401 4.29 -20.88 -1.90
C SER A 401 5.19 -19.73 -1.41
N PRO A 402 5.82 -19.86 -0.21
CA PRO A 402 6.67 -18.83 0.35
C PRO A 402 7.78 -18.48 -0.64
N ARG A 403 7.93 -17.18 -0.88
CA ARG A 403 8.73 -16.68 -1.99
C ARG A 403 10.22 -16.77 -1.67
N ARG A 404 11.02 -16.97 -2.71
CA ARG A 404 12.49 -16.90 -2.62
C ARG A 404 13.00 -15.46 -2.44
N ARG A 405 12.18 -14.48 -2.84
CA ARG A 405 12.45 -13.05 -2.70
C ARG A 405 11.19 -12.36 -2.25
N VAL A 406 11.36 -11.36 -1.41
CA VAL A 406 10.28 -10.58 -0.83
C VAL A 406 10.21 -9.25 -1.56
N ALA A 407 9.02 -8.89 -2.02
CA ALA A 407 8.75 -7.60 -2.63
C ALA A 407 7.56 -6.96 -1.92
N TYR A 408 7.63 -5.64 -1.75
CA TYR A 408 6.66 -4.90 -0.98
C TYR A 408 6.09 -3.75 -1.78
N PHE A 409 4.81 -3.50 -1.57
CA PHE A 409 4.16 -2.26 -1.96
C PHE A 409 3.29 -1.75 -0.80
N PHE A 410 2.66 -0.60 -0.98
CA PHE A 410 1.73 -0.05 0.00
C PHE A 410 0.31 -0.11 -0.55
N GLU A 411 -0.65 -0.37 0.34
CA GLU A 411 -2.08 -0.29 0.05
C GLU A 411 -2.79 0.52 1.14
N PRO A 412 -3.93 1.18 0.83
CA PRO A 412 -4.77 1.78 1.85
C PRO A 412 -5.22 0.74 2.88
N VAL A 413 -5.29 1.13 4.16
CA VAL A 413 -5.96 0.30 5.16
C VAL A 413 -7.46 0.36 4.88
N HIS A 414 -8.03 -0.75 4.46
CA HIS A 414 -9.47 -0.88 4.31
C HIS A 414 -10.09 -1.24 5.65
N ASP A 415 -10.65 -0.24 6.34
CA ASP A 415 -11.59 -0.47 7.44
C ASP A 415 -12.87 -1.10 6.86
N ALA A 416 -13.16 -2.33 7.29
CA ALA A 416 -14.37 -3.12 7.00
C ALA A 416 -14.52 -3.74 5.59
N ALA A 417 -14.22 -5.05 5.49
CA ALA A 417 -14.99 -6.04 4.69
C ALA A 417 -14.57 -7.52 4.93
N TRP A 418 -13.90 -7.87 6.06
CA TRP A 418 -13.54 -9.28 6.34
C TRP A 418 -13.99 -9.77 7.72
N ALA A 419 -14.87 -9.02 8.38
CA ALA A 419 -15.53 -9.44 9.61
C ALA A 419 -16.88 -10.09 9.27
N ALA A 420 -16.84 -11.37 8.90
CA ALA A 420 -17.96 -12.30 8.98
C ALA A 420 -17.42 -13.70 9.26
#